data_AF-A0A3M2VHG5-F1
#
_entry.id   AF-A0A3M2VHG5-F1
#
_cell.length_a   1.000
_cell.length_b   1.000
_cell.length_c   1.000
_cell.angle_alpha   90.00
_cell.angle_beta   90.00
_cell.angle_gamma   90.00
#
_symmetry.space_group_name_H-M   'P 1'
#
loop_
_entity.id
_entity.type
_entity.pdbx_description
1 polymer ?
#
loop_
_entity_poly.entity_id
_entity_poly.type
_entity_poly.pdbx_seq_one_letter_code
_entity_poly.pdbx_strand_id
1 'polypeptide(L)'
;MVLINAIDNQDDNLLLTKLAQEHFPSLKLVVRARDMGHIITLRQMGIEAVERETFESALSLGRRALEHLGVGRYEARERADTFRRLNLEMLEEMAAQPVDDTEFRYDAYKRANVLLTELFNEDRTHPIDGEAKKNDPTTLRDR
;
A
#
# COMPACT_ATOMS: atom_id res chain seq x y z
N MET A 1 26.65 4.65 5.78
CA MET A 1 25.90 5.24 6.92
C MET A 1 24.44 5.37 6.51
N VAL A 2 23.50 5.24 7.45
CA VAL A 2 22.07 5.35 7.20
C VAL A 2 21.50 6.41 8.15
N LEU A 3 20.65 7.29 7.65
CA LEU A 3 19.86 8.23 8.46
C LEU A 3 18.38 7.84 8.35
N ILE A 4 17.75 7.69 9.50
CA ILE A 4 16.30 7.50 9.60
C ILE A 4 15.69 8.87 9.93
N ASN A 5 14.91 9.43 9.01
CA ASN A 5 14.16 10.66 9.23
C ASN A 5 12.74 10.31 9.67
N ALA A 6 12.48 10.40 10.97
CA ALA A 6 11.20 10.04 11.58
C ALA A 6 10.38 11.25 12.07
N ILE A 7 10.71 12.46 11.59
CA ILE A 7 10.04 13.71 11.98
C ILE A 7 8.57 13.68 11.53
N ASP A 8 7.67 14.10 12.43
CA ASP A 8 6.22 14.08 12.22
C ASP A 8 5.70 15.26 11.37
N ASN A 9 6.29 16.44 11.55
CA ASN A 9 5.97 17.61 10.73
C ASN A 9 6.49 17.40 9.30
N GLN A 10 5.63 17.57 8.30
CA GLN A 10 5.98 17.28 6.90
C GLN A 10 7.06 18.24 6.37
N ASP A 11 6.95 19.54 6.67
CA ASP A 11 7.87 20.55 6.16
C ASP A 11 9.28 20.36 6.73
N ASP A 12 9.38 20.10 8.04
CA ASP A 12 10.66 19.82 8.70
C ASP A 12 11.29 18.52 8.18
N ASN A 13 10.47 17.51 7.91
CA ASN A 13 10.91 16.24 7.35
C ASN A 13 11.47 16.44 5.93
N LEU A 14 10.77 17.15 5.06
CA LEU A 14 11.22 17.48 3.71
C LEU A 14 12.50 18.32 3.72
N LEU A 15 12.58 19.30 4.63
CA LEU A 15 13.77 20.15 4.80
C LEU A 15 14.99 19.33 5.21
N LEU A 16 14.88 18.46 6.21
CA LEU A 16 15.98 17.58 6.63
C LEU A 16 16.40 16.63 5.51
N THR A 17 15.43 16.05 4.80
CA THR A 17 15.69 15.15 3.66
C THR A 17 16.51 15.87 2.58
N LYS A 18 16.12 17.10 2.22
CA LYS A 18 16.83 17.92 1.25
C LYS A 18 18.25 18.25 1.70
N LEU A 19 18.42 18.74 2.93
CA LEU A 19 19.73 19.07 3.49
C LEU A 19 20.65 17.84 3.55
N ALA A 20 20.10 16.68 3.89
CA ALA A 20 20.85 15.43 3.92
C ALA A 20 21.35 15.03 2.53
N GLN A 21 20.53 15.16 1.48
CA GLN A 21 20.94 14.90 0.09
C GLN A 21 22.01 15.89 -0.38
N GLU A 22 21.88 17.18 -0.05
CA GLU A 22 22.81 18.24 -0.45
C GLU A 22 24.19 18.09 0.20
N HIS A 23 24.24 17.82 1.50
CA HIS A 23 25.49 17.78 2.25
C HIS A 23 26.11 16.38 2.37
N PHE A 24 25.30 15.33 2.24
CA PHE A 24 25.74 13.94 2.43
C PHE A 24 25.21 13.03 1.31
N PRO A 25 25.66 13.19 0.05
CA PRO A 25 25.12 12.46 -1.10
C PRO A 25 25.30 10.92 -1.04
N SER A 26 26.22 10.43 -0.21
CA SER A 26 26.42 8.98 0.02
C SER A 26 25.56 8.41 1.15
N LEU A 27 24.81 9.25 1.86
CA LEU A 27 23.95 8.86 2.98
C LEU A 27 22.69 8.17 2.44
N LYS A 28 22.42 6.97 2.96
CA LYS A 28 21.15 6.29 2.69
C LYS A 28 20.09 6.85 3.62
N LEU A 29 18.94 7.23 3.07
CA LEU A 29 17.82 7.81 3.79
C LEU A 29 16.68 6.80 3.86
N VAL A 30 16.15 6.60 5.07
CA VAL A 30 14.87 5.92 5.31
C VAL A 30 13.94 6.94 5.94
N VAL A 31 12.86 7.30 5.26
CA VAL A 31 12.05 8.48 5.61
C VAL A 31 10.62 8.07 5.93
N ARG A 32 10.13 8.53 7.08
CA ARG A 32 8.71 8.46 7.43
C ARG A 32 7.93 9.45 6.59
N ALA A 33 6.86 9.00 5.96
CA ALA A 33 5.84 9.83 5.36
C ALA A 33 4.57 9.83 6.22
N ARG A 34 3.92 10.99 6.31
CA ARG A 34 2.67 11.16 7.06
C ARG A 34 1.49 10.57 6.30
N ASP A 35 1.42 10.87 5.01
CA ASP A 35 0.31 10.49 4.15
C ASP A 35 0.80 10.21 2.73
N MET A 36 -0.17 9.99 1.84
CA MET A 36 0.08 9.65 0.45
C MET A 36 0.76 10.78 -0.33
N GLY A 37 0.35 12.03 -0.08
CA GLY A 37 0.94 13.20 -0.72
C GLY A 37 2.40 13.35 -0.31
N HIS A 38 2.69 13.14 0.97
CA HIS A 38 4.05 13.18 1.48
C HIS A 38 4.94 12.08 0.86
N ILE A 39 4.42 10.85 0.69
CA ILE A 39 5.14 9.78 -0.05
C ILE A 39 5.50 10.24 -1.46
N ILE A 40 4.52 10.73 -2.22
CA ILE A 40 4.70 11.14 -3.61
C ILE A 40 5.79 12.21 -3.71
N THR A 41 5.76 13.20 -2.82
CA THR A 41 6.78 14.26 -2.78
C THR A 41 8.17 13.69 -2.49
N LEU A 42 8.31 12.80 -1.50
CA LEU A 42 9.59 12.16 -1.17
C LEU A 42 10.12 11.29 -2.33
N ARG A 43 9.24 10.58 -3.04
CA ARG A 43 9.59 9.81 -4.24
C ARG A 43 10.08 10.71 -5.37
N GLN A 44 9.42 11.83 -5.59
CA GLN A 44 9.84 12.85 -6.58
C GLN A 44 11.18 13.50 -6.24
N MET A 45 11.55 13.54 -4.94
CA MET A 45 12.90 13.92 -4.48
C MET A 45 13.94 12.80 -4.66
N GLY A 46 13.56 11.64 -5.21
CA GLY A 46 14.44 10.49 -5.43
C GLY A 46 14.67 9.63 -4.19
N ILE A 47 13.83 9.73 -3.15
CA ILE A 47 13.93 8.88 -1.97
C ILE A 47 13.21 7.56 -2.19
N GLU A 48 13.97 6.46 -2.19
CA GLU A 48 13.44 5.12 -2.44
C GLU A 48 12.89 4.41 -1.20
N ALA A 49 13.44 4.67 -0.02
CA ALA A 49 13.02 4.03 1.22
C ALA A 49 12.11 4.98 2.01
N VAL A 50 10.82 4.96 1.65
CA VAL A 50 9.79 5.79 2.26
C VAL A 50 8.68 4.91 2.85
N GLU A 51 8.32 5.16 4.10
CA GLU A 51 7.31 4.39 4.83
C GLU A 51 6.18 5.29 5.35
N ARG A 52 4.92 4.98 4.99
CA ARG A 52 3.76 5.71 5.53
C ARG A 52 3.42 5.23 6.93
N GLU A 53 3.39 6.17 7.87
CA GLU A 53 3.30 5.92 9.32
C GLU A 53 2.19 4.97 9.78
N THR A 54 1.01 5.04 9.17
CA THR A 54 -0.18 4.31 9.64
C THR A 54 -0.57 3.13 8.75
N PHE A 55 0.15 2.90 7.63
CA PHE A 55 -0.35 2.02 6.59
C PHE A 55 -0.41 0.55 7.01
N GLU A 56 0.71 0.02 7.50
CA GLU A 56 0.78 -1.39 7.93
C GLU A 56 -0.15 -1.68 9.11
N SER A 57 -0.36 -0.69 9.98
CA SER A 57 -1.33 -0.79 11.07
C SER A 57 -2.78 -0.87 10.53
N ALA A 58 -3.11 -0.07 9.52
CA ALA A 58 -4.41 -0.12 8.86
C ALA A 58 -4.64 -1.46 8.13
N LEU A 59 -3.62 -2.00 7.43
CA LEU A 59 -3.69 -3.33 6.82
C LEU A 59 -3.93 -4.43 7.87
N SER A 60 -3.25 -4.34 9.01
CA SER A 60 -3.44 -5.27 10.12
C SER A 60 -4.86 -5.22 10.68
N LEU A 61 -5.43 -4.01 10.84
CA LEU A 61 -6.81 -3.82 11.28
C LEU A 61 -7.81 -4.39 10.25
N GLY A 62 -7.61 -4.13 8.96
CA GLY A 62 -8.44 -4.67 7.89
C GLY A 62 -8.45 -6.20 7.88
N ARG A 63 -7.27 -6.82 8.06
CA ARG A 63 -7.15 -8.27 8.24
C ARG A 63 -8.00 -8.79 9.39
N ARG A 64 -7.88 -8.19 10.57
CA ARG A 64 -8.65 -8.60 11.76
C ARG A 64 -10.15 -8.45 11.52
N ALA A 65 -10.58 -7.38 10.84
CA ALA A 65 -11.97 -7.19 10.46
C ALA A 65 -12.46 -8.31 9.54
N LEU A 66 -11.68 -8.68 8.51
CA LEU A 66 -12.01 -9.81 7.63
C LEU A 66 -12.11 -11.13 8.40
N GLU A 67 -11.18 -11.39 9.32
CA GLU A 67 -11.21 -12.58 10.18
C GLU A 67 -12.49 -12.62 11.05
N HIS A 68 -12.92 -11.48 11.61
CA HIS A 68 -14.19 -11.39 12.36
C HIS A 68 -15.43 -11.57 11.49
N LEU A 69 -15.35 -11.27 10.20
CA LEU A 69 -16.41 -11.52 9.22
C LEU A 69 -16.43 -12.95 8.68
N GLY A 70 -15.54 -13.83 9.17
CA GLY A 70 -15.50 -15.25 8.84
C GLY A 70 -14.49 -15.64 7.76
N VAL A 71 -13.68 -14.70 7.25
CA VAL A 71 -12.61 -15.01 6.29
C VAL A 71 -11.47 -15.77 6.98
N GLY A 72 -10.93 -16.79 6.33
CA GLY A 72 -9.81 -17.56 6.86
C GLY A 72 -8.56 -16.69 7.07
N ARG A 73 -7.77 -16.93 8.12
CA ARG A 73 -6.56 -16.13 8.43
C ARG A 73 -5.55 -16.04 7.28
N TYR A 74 -5.36 -17.14 6.56
CA TYR A 74 -4.45 -17.19 5.41
C TYR A 74 -4.99 -16.32 4.27
N GLU A 75 -6.27 -16.48 3.93
CA GLU A 75 -6.93 -15.70 2.90
C GLU A 75 -6.98 -14.20 3.22
N ALA A 76 -7.30 -13.83 4.46
CA ALA A 76 -7.28 -12.44 4.91
C ALA A 76 -5.88 -11.81 4.76
N ARG A 77 -4.82 -12.61 4.99
CA ARG A 77 -3.44 -12.20 4.74
C ARG A 77 -3.16 -11.99 3.26
N GLU A 78 -3.50 -12.94 2.42
CA GLU A 78 -3.30 -12.84 0.96
C GLU A 78 -4.01 -11.61 0.38
N ARG A 79 -5.23 -11.32 0.82
CA ARG A 79 -5.98 -10.11 0.41
C ARG A 79 -5.27 -8.82 0.83
N ALA A 80 -4.72 -8.76 2.05
CA ALA A 80 -3.96 -7.60 2.50
C ALA A 80 -2.61 -7.46 1.79
N ASP A 81 -1.95 -8.58 1.45
CA ASP A 81 -0.68 -8.58 0.72
C ASP A 81 -0.91 -8.13 -0.74
N THR A 82 -2.00 -8.55 -1.37
CA THR A 82 -2.46 -8.04 -2.67
C THR A 82 -2.81 -6.55 -2.60
N PHE A 83 -3.54 -6.10 -1.58
CA PHE A 83 -3.79 -4.67 -1.36
C PHE A 83 -2.48 -3.87 -1.33
N ARG A 84 -1.50 -4.34 -0.54
CA ARG A 84 -0.21 -3.67 -0.35
C ARG A 84 0.48 -3.47 -1.68
N ARG A 85 0.55 -4.52 -2.52
CA ARG A 85 1.20 -4.47 -3.84
C ARG A 85 0.51 -3.46 -4.75
N LEU A 86 -0.81 -3.54 -4.89
CA LEU A 86 -1.58 -2.60 -5.72
C LEU A 86 -1.44 -1.16 -5.25
N ASN A 87 -1.44 -0.94 -3.92
CA ASN A 87 -1.25 0.40 -3.37
C ASN A 87 0.14 0.95 -3.69
N LEU A 88 1.18 0.11 -3.67
CA LEU A 88 2.53 0.52 -4.03
C LEU A 88 2.66 0.85 -5.52
N GLU A 89 2.15 -0.01 -6.41
CA GLU A 89 2.15 0.21 -7.86
C GLU A 89 1.49 1.55 -8.22
N MET A 90 0.31 1.81 -7.65
CA MET A 90 -0.41 3.06 -7.78
C MET A 90 0.38 4.27 -7.28
N LEU A 91 1.11 4.16 -6.17
CA LEU A 91 1.93 5.25 -5.65
C LEU A 91 3.09 5.59 -6.58
N GLU A 92 3.74 4.57 -7.15
CA GLU A 92 4.84 4.75 -8.10
C GLU A 92 4.35 5.41 -9.40
N GLU A 93 3.19 5.00 -9.91
CA GLU A 93 2.55 5.66 -11.07
C GLU A 93 2.24 7.14 -10.80
N MET A 94 1.73 7.45 -9.61
CA MET A 94 1.44 8.83 -9.21
C MET A 94 2.72 9.65 -9.00
N ALA A 95 3.78 9.05 -8.46
CA ALA A 95 5.06 9.71 -8.26
C ALA A 95 5.78 10.04 -9.58
N ALA A 96 5.55 9.25 -10.64
CA ALA A 96 6.08 9.51 -11.97
C ALA A 96 5.46 10.75 -12.66
N GLN A 97 4.35 11.27 -12.14
CA GLN A 97 3.65 12.42 -12.72
C GLN A 97 4.26 13.76 -12.26
N PRO A 98 4.23 14.82 -13.09
CA PRO A 98 4.79 16.14 -12.75
C PRO A 98 4.13 16.79 -11.52
N VAL A 99 4.93 17.56 -10.77
CA VAL A 99 4.58 18.13 -9.45
C VAL A 99 3.53 19.25 -9.52
N ASP A 100 3.42 19.94 -10.65
CA ASP A 100 2.89 21.32 -10.73
C ASP A 100 1.35 21.43 -10.80
N ASP A 101 0.63 20.34 -10.57
CA ASP A 101 -0.83 20.32 -10.65
C ASP A 101 -1.43 19.66 -9.39
N THR A 102 -1.71 20.50 -8.39
CA THR A 102 -2.37 20.11 -7.13
C THR A 102 -3.77 19.53 -7.34
N GLU A 103 -4.49 19.99 -8.36
CA GLU A 103 -5.82 19.47 -8.70
C GLU A 103 -5.69 18.07 -9.28
N PHE A 104 -4.71 17.87 -10.16
CA PHE A 104 -4.37 16.56 -10.71
C PHE A 104 -3.90 15.56 -9.63
N ARG A 105 -3.15 15.98 -8.60
CA ARG A 105 -2.79 15.10 -7.48
C ARG A 105 -4.02 14.62 -6.71
N TYR A 106 -5.00 15.50 -6.49
CA TYR A 106 -6.24 15.15 -5.82
C TYR A 106 -7.13 14.23 -6.67
N ASP A 107 -7.21 14.49 -7.97
CA ASP A 107 -7.94 13.62 -8.90
C ASP A 107 -7.27 12.26 -9.07
N ALA A 108 -5.93 12.22 -9.13
CA ALA A 108 -5.18 10.99 -9.14
C ALA A 108 -5.40 10.20 -7.84
N TYR A 109 -5.46 10.87 -6.68
CA TYR A 109 -5.84 10.25 -5.39
C TYR A 109 -7.26 9.67 -5.42
N LYS A 110 -8.23 10.39 -5.99
CA LYS A 110 -9.60 9.89 -6.13
C LYS A 110 -9.67 8.68 -7.04
N ARG A 111 -9.03 8.74 -8.22
CA ARG A 111 -8.98 7.63 -9.19
C ARG A 111 -8.32 6.40 -8.58
N ALA A 112 -7.21 6.58 -7.88
CA ALA A 112 -6.53 5.57 -7.08
C ALA A 112 -7.47 4.83 -6.11
N ASN A 113 -8.24 5.57 -5.31
CA ASN A 113 -9.19 4.98 -4.37
C ASN A 113 -10.36 4.26 -5.07
N VAL A 114 -10.85 4.81 -6.20
CA VAL A 114 -11.91 4.19 -7.00
C VAL A 114 -11.41 2.88 -7.61
N LEU A 115 -10.24 2.88 -8.26
CA LEU A 115 -9.66 1.69 -8.87
C LEU A 115 -9.41 0.59 -7.84
N LEU A 116 -8.90 0.95 -6.66
CA LEU A 116 -8.77 -0.02 -5.57
C LEU A 116 -10.12 -0.62 -5.20
N THR A 117 -11.14 0.23 -5.04
CA THR A 117 -12.50 -0.20 -4.69
C THR A 117 -13.09 -1.11 -5.77
N GLU A 118 -12.85 -0.82 -7.04
CA GLU A 118 -13.28 -1.65 -8.18
C GLU A 118 -12.57 -3.00 -8.19
N LEU A 119 -11.24 -3.03 -8.07
CA LEU A 119 -10.45 -4.27 -7.99
C LEU A 119 -10.91 -5.16 -6.82
N PHE A 120 -11.23 -4.57 -5.66
CA PHE A 120 -11.79 -5.33 -4.53
C PHE A 120 -13.20 -5.86 -4.77
N ASN A 121 -14.01 -5.15 -5.55
CA ASN A 121 -15.36 -5.60 -5.90
C ASN A 121 -15.32 -6.66 -7.00
N GLU A 122 -14.35 -6.63 -7.90
CA GLU A 122 -14.10 -7.69 -8.89
C GLU A 122 -13.55 -8.97 -8.23
N ASP A 123 -12.70 -8.86 -7.21
CA ASP A 123 -12.25 -10.00 -6.39
C ASP A 123 -13.41 -10.67 -5.62
N ARG A 124 -14.55 -9.99 -5.43
CA ARG A 124 -15.78 -10.61 -4.89
C ARG A 124 -16.54 -11.42 -5.92
N THR A 125 -16.38 -11.15 -7.21
CA THR A 125 -17.09 -11.83 -8.30
C THR A 125 -16.32 -13.03 -8.85
N HIS A 126 -15.02 -13.14 -8.56
CA HIS A 126 -14.22 -14.35 -8.75
C HIS A 126 -13.87 -14.95 -7.38
N PRO A 127 -14.62 -15.95 -6.90
CA PRO A 127 -14.16 -16.75 -5.77
C PRO A 127 -12.78 -17.30 -6.13
N ILE A 128 -11.80 -17.09 -5.26
CA ILE A 128 -10.51 -17.76 -5.37
C ILE A 128 -10.83 -19.25 -5.32
N ASP A 129 -10.67 -19.94 -6.45
CA ASP A 129 -11.03 -21.35 -6.65
C ASP A 129 -10.35 -22.25 -5.61
N GLY A 130 -11.01 -22.45 -4.48
CA GLY A 130 -10.53 -23.27 -3.37
C GLY A 130 -11.60 -24.17 -2.75
N GLU A 131 -12.88 -23.97 -3.06
CA GLU A 131 -13.98 -24.75 -2.47
C GLU A 131 -14.74 -25.64 -3.47
N ALA A 132 -14.15 -25.94 -4.64
CA ALA A 132 -14.70 -26.90 -5.59
C ALA A 132 -13.86 -28.19 -5.62
N LYS A 133 -13.75 -28.90 -4.49
CA LYS A 133 -13.46 -30.36 -4.40
C LYS A 133 -13.39 -30.83 -2.95
N LYS A 134 -14.54 -30.92 -2.26
CA LYS A 134 -14.63 -31.86 -1.12
C LYS A 134 -15.99 -32.44 -0.78
N ASN A 135 -17.06 -32.09 -1.50
CA ASN A 135 -18.37 -32.68 -1.27
C ASN A 135 -18.93 -33.26 -2.58
N ASP A 136 -18.41 -34.41 -3.00
CA ASP A 136 -19.14 -35.30 -3.91
C ASP A 136 -19.66 -36.50 -3.08
N PRO A 137 -20.98 -36.61 -2.83
CA PRO A 137 -21.55 -37.74 -2.08
C PRO A 137 -21.51 -39.09 -2.80
N THR A 138 -20.89 -39.21 -3.98
CA THR A 138 -21.13 -40.36 -4.88
C THR A 138 -20.05 -41.46 -4.84
N THR A 139 -19.15 -41.51 -3.87
CA THR A 139 -18.12 -42.59 -3.76
C THR A 139 -18.35 -43.63 -2.65
N LEU A 140 -19.55 -43.72 -2.08
CA LEU A 140 -19.94 -44.79 -1.14
C LEU A 140 -21.01 -45.70 -1.72
N ARG A 141 -20.70 -46.34 -2.85
CA ARG A 141 -21.33 -47.59 -3.31
C ARG A 141 -20.27 -48.39 -4.05
N ASP A 142 -19.43 -49.07 -3.28
CA ASP A 142 -18.73 -50.30 -3.65
C ASP A 142 -17.70 -50.61 -2.55
N ARG A 143 -18.19 -51.07 -1.39
CA ARG A 143 -17.58 -52.07 -0.48
C ARG A 143 -18.63 -52.58 0.50
#